data_AF-A0A1D7QY22-F1
#
_entry.id   AF-A0A1D7QY22-F1
#
_cell.length_a   1.000
_cell.length_b   1.000
_cell.length_c   1.000
_cell.angle_alpha   90.00
_cell.angle_beta   90.00
_cell.angle_gamma   90.00
#
_symmetry.space_group_name_H-M   'P 1'
#
loop_
_entity.id
_entity.type
_entity.pdbx_description
1 polymer ?
#
loop_
_entity_poly.entity_id
_entity_poly.type
_entity_poly.pdbx_seq_one_letter_code
_entity_poly.pdbx_strand_id
1 'polypeptide(L)'
;MFKLRLILVLCLYFFLFSGVIMAKEEVVEEDLKDRFEIRENYIYDKKEDRRFMNPISIEDGLIVEQDLEEFKKKLINKELLNQNIPYNKINMESNENDIGPLDGSGSITNRYVEQVTYPRVGNSVRLSRNISCSEDLVSDCPISFSEETTISQEFSGSVEVGWRSIISGGASFAWNTGSVVSQSLSETVAVPRGETGHARYMPNFDATSGVVQRVTAQGTVLSETRVVGYSPQKEDGVATGTIYVEY
;
A
#
# COMPACT_ATOMS: atom_id res chain seq x y z
N MET A 1 19.29 -4.94 47.71
CA MET A 1 18.19 -3.96 47.53
C MET A 1 18.26 -3.14 46.23
N PHE A 2 19.42 -3.01 45.55
CA PHE A 2 19.53 -2.19 44.32
C PHE A 2 18.90 -2.77 43.05
N LYS A 3 18.86 -4.11 42.89
CA LYS A 3 18.31 -4.75 41.66
C LYS A 3 16.79 -4.60 41.48
N LEU A 4 16.03 -4.45 42.57
CA LEU A 4 14.57 -4.34 42.50
C LEU A 4 14.09 -2.94 42.06
N ARG A 5 14.87 -1.89 42.37
CA ARG A 5 14.57 -0.50 41.95
C ARG A 5 14.84 -0.27 40.47
N LEU A 6 15.82 -0.95 39.88
CA LEU A 6 16.15 -0.82 38.45
C LEU A 6 15.07 -1.45 37.55
N ILE A 7 14.51 -2.60 37.95
CA ILE A 7 13.45 -3.30 37.21
C ILE A 7 12.15 -2.47 37.22
N LEU A 8 11.80 -1.86 38.36
CA LEU A 8 10.61 -1.00 38.47
C LEU A 8 10.70 0.25 37.60
N VAL A 9 11.89 0.87 37.49
CA VAL A 9 12.11 2.04 36.62
C VAL A 9 12.05 1.65 35.14
N LEU A 10 12.63 0.51 34.76
CA LEU A 10 12.55 -0.01 33.38
C LEU A 10 11.13 -0.38 32.97
N CYS A 11 10.33 -0.99 33.85
CA CYS A 11 8.93 -1.28 33.58
C CYS A 11 8.09 0.01 33.45
N LEU A 12 8.30 1.01 34.32
CA LEU A 12 7.60 2.30 34.20
C LEU A 12 7.97 3.04 32.91
N TYR A 13 9.23 2.96 32.48
CA TYR A 13 9.66 3.56 31.21
C TYR A 13 9.02 2.86 30.01
N PHE A 14 8.88 1.53 30.06
CA PHE A 14 8.23 0.76 29.02
C PHE A 14 6.72 1.07 28.91
N PHE A 15 6.03 1.21 30.05
CA PHE A 15 4.61 1.60 30.08
C PHE A 15 4.35 3.02 29.58
N LEU A 16 5.25 3.96 29.87
CA LEU A 16 5.14 5.34 29.38
C LEU A 16 5.40 5.43 27.87
N PHE A 17 6.37 4.67 27.35
CA PHE A 17 6.65 4.65 25.91
C PHE A 17 5.55 3.96 25.08
N SER A 18 4.96 2.87 25.58
CA SER A 18 3.85 2.20 24.88
C SER A 18 2.60 3.09 24.82
N GLY A 19 2.31 3.87 25.86
CA GLY A 19 1.16 4.78 25.88
C GLY A 19 1.27 5.92 24.87
N VAL A 20 2.47 6.48 24.66
CA VAL A 20 2.69 7.58 23.69
C VAL A 20 2.50 7.12 22.24
N ILE A 21 2.87 5.87 21.92
CA ILE A 21 2.73 5.33 20.56
C ILE A 21 1.25 5.09 20.23
N MET A 22 0.49 4.47 21.15
CA MET A 22 -0.95 4.22 20.93
C MET A 22 -1.74 5.52 20.83
N ALA A 23 -1.45 6.52 21.67
CA ALA A 23 -2.12 7.82 21.59
C ALA A 23 -1.85 8.54 20.26
N LYS A 24 -0.65 8.38 19.68
CA LYS A 24 -0.33 8.99 18.38
C LYS A 24 -1.08 8.32 17.23
N GLU A 25 -1.22 7.00 17.26
CA GLU A 25 -1.94 6.26 16.22
C GLU A 25 -3.45 6.58 16.25
N GLU A 26 -4.04 6.67 17.44
CA GLU A 26 -5.45 7.05 17.63
C GLU A 26 -5.72 8.47 17.13
N VAL A 27 -4.85 9.44 17.45
CA VAL A 27 -4.98 10.83 16.97
C VAL A 27 -4.88 10.92 15.44
N VAL A 28 -3.98 10.16 14.81
CA VAL A 28 -3.83 10.16 13.35
C VAL A 28 -5.08 9.58 12.66
N GLU A 29 -5.66 8.53 13.23
CA GLU A 29 -6.89 7.94 12.69
C GLU A 29 -8.09 8.90 12.81
N GLU A 30 -8.23 9.59 13.94
CA GLU A 30 -9.27 10.62 14.13
C GLU A 30 -9.12 11.78 13.13
N ASP A 31 -7.91 12.32 12.97
CA ASP A 31 -7.62 13.39 12.01
C ASP A 31 -7.98 12.97 10.57
N LEU A 32 -7.71 11.71 10.20
CA LEU A 32 -8.05 11.18 8.88
C LEU A 32 -9.56 10.93 8.70
N LYS A 33 -10.27 10.55 9.76
CA LYS A 33 -11.74 10.43 9.72
C LYS A 33 -12.41 11.79 9.50
N ASP A 34 -11.85 12.85 10.08
CA ASP A 34 -12.34 14.22 9.93
C ASP A 34 -12.01 14.82 8.57
N ARG A 35 -10.90 14.40 7.95
CA ARG A 35 -10.48 14.81 6.61
C ARG A 35 -11.46 14.39 5.52
N PHE A 36 -11.94 13.15 5.55
CA PHE A 36 -12.84 12.61 4.52
C PHE A 36 -14.30 12.69 4.98
N GLU A 37 -15.09 13.53 4.34
CA GLU A 37 -16.50 13.75 4.69
C GLU A 37 -17.41 13.17 3.60
N ILE A 38 -18.35 12.29 3.95
CA ILE A 38 -19.38 11.88 3.01
C ILE A 38 -20.45 12.95 2.97
N ARG A 39 -20.73 13.41 1.76
CA ARG A 39 -21.85 14.26 1.40
C ARG A 39 -22.75 13.48 0.45
N GLU A 40 -23.96 13.99 0.23
CA GLU A 40 -25.06 13.37 -0.52
C GLU A 40 -24.68 12.15 -1.39
N ASN A 41 -23.84 12.34 -2.40
CA ASN A 41 -23.38 11.31 -3.32
C ASN A 41 -21.85 11.29 -3.57
N TYR A 42 -21.05 11.92 -2.69
CA TYR A 42 -19.59 11.97 -2.86
C TYR A 42 -18.83 12.06 -1.53
N ILE A 43 -17.56 11.69 -1.56
CA ILE A 43 -16.61 11.90 -0.46
C ILE A 43 -15.81 13.16 -0.75
N TYR A 44 -15.79 14.10 0.19
CA TYR A 44 -14.98 15.32 0.15
C TYR A 44 -13.68 15.13 0.95
N ASP A 45 -12.53 15.30 0.30
CA ASP A 45 -11.21 15.41 0.94
C ASP A 45 -10.94 16.87 1.30
N LYS A 46 -11.19 17.24 2.57
CA LYS A 46 -11.03 18.62 3.07
C LYS A 46 -9.60 19.15 2.95
N LYS A 47 -8.60 18.26 2.92
CA LYS A 47 -7.19 18.66 2.91
C LYS A 47 -6.74 19.10 1.52
N GLU A 48 -7.13 18.32 0.52
CA GLU A 48 -6.68 18.52 -0.87
C GLU A 48 -7.75 19.21 -1.73
N ASP A 49 -8.92 19.51 -1.16
CA ASP A 49 -10.08 20.09 -1.84
C ASP A 49 -10.51 19.27 -3.08
N ARG A 50 -10.65 17.95 -2.89
CA ARG A 50 -11.04 17.01 -3.95
C ARG A 50 -12.32 16.29 -3.60
N ARG A 51 -13.09 15.89 -4.61
CA ARG A 51 -14.32 15.12 -4.45
C ARG A 51 -14.17 13.77 -5.14
N PHE A 52 -14.68 12.72 -4.50
CA PHE A 52 -14.67 11.36 -5.04
C PHE A 52 -16.08 10.80 -5.12
N MET A 53 -16.46 10.22 -6.25
CA MET A 53 -17.78 9.61 -6.42
C MET A 53 -17.73 8.33 -7.27
N ASN A 54 -18.88 7.64 -7.32
CA ASN A 54 -19.11 6.42 -8.10
C ASN A 54 -17.98 5.39 -7.94
N PRO A 55 -17.63 5.01 -6.70
CA PRO A 55 -16.64 3.97 -6.50
C PRO A 55 -17.21 2.63 -6.98
N ILE A 56 -16.48 1.93 -7.84
CA ILE A 56 -16.86 0.62 -8.37
C ILE A 56 -15.69 -0.37 -8.23
N SER A 57 -15.96 -1.62 -7.86
CA SER A 57 -15.02 -2.75 -7.91
C SER A 57 -15.29 -3.66 -9.10
N ILE A 58 -14.30 -4.50 -9.40
CA ILE A 58 -14.53 -5.78 -10.07
C ILE A 58 -14.53 -6.86 -8.99
N GLU A 59 -15.58 -7.67 -8.96
CA GLU A 59 -15.69 -8.88 -8.15
C GLU A 59 -16.24 -10.00 -9.03
N ASP A 60 -15.53 -11.13 -9.12
CA ASP A 60 -15.90 -12.27 -9.98
C ASP A 60 -16.16 -11.87 -11.45
N GLY A 61 -15.39 -10.89 -11.95
CA GLY A 61 -15.53 -10.36 -13.31
C GLY A 61 -16.74 -9.44 -13.53
N LEU A 62 -17.52 -9.14 -12.48
CA LEU A 62 -18.67 -8.23 -12.51
C LEU A 62 -18.31 -6.85 -11.95
N ILE A 63 -18.91 -5.82 -12.53
CA ILE A 63 -18.81 -4.45 -11.99
C ILE A 63 -19.79 -4.32 -10.83
N VAL A 64 -19.27 -3.98 -9.65
CA VAL A 64 -20.05 -3.80 -8.42
C VAL A 64 -19.89 -2.37 -7.93
N GLU A 65 -21.01 -1.67 -7.72
CA GLU A 65 -20.99 -0.35 -7.06
C GLU A 65 -20.63 -0.53 -5.58
N GLN A 66 -19.63 0.23 -5.13
CA GLN A 66 -19.20 0.23 -3.74
C GLN A 66 -19.95 1.29 -2.95
N ASP A 67 -20.25 0.96 -1.70
CA ASP A 67 -20.79 1.91 -0.74
C ASP A 67 -19.75 3.01 -0.42
N LEU A 68 -20.21 4.26 -0.26
CA LEU A 68 -19.32 5.40 0.01
C LEU A 68 -18.61 5.28 1.37
N GLU A 69 -19.22 4.66 2.39
CA GLU A 69 -18.54 4.41 3.67
C GLU A 69 -17.45 3.36 3.53
N GLU A 70 -17.68 2.31 2.75
CA GLU A 70 -16.64 1.33 2.45
C GLU A 70 -15.47 1.97 1.69
N PHE A 71 -15.77 2.77 0.67
CA PHE A 71 -14.74 3.47 -0.08
C PHE A 71 -14.00 4.51 0.76
N LYS A 72 -14.69 5.24 1.65
CA LYS A 72 -14.08 6.14 2.63
C LYS A 72 -13.10 5.39 3.55
N LYS A 73 -13.48 4.21 4.05
CA LYS A 73 -12.57 3.37 4.85
C LYS A 73 -11.33 2.96 4.05
N LYS A 74 -11.46 2.64 2.76
CA LYS A 74 -10.31 2.34 1.89
C LYS A 74 -9.38 3.55 1.73
N LEU A 75 -9.92 4.76 1.55
CA LEU A 75 -9.13 6.00 1.47
C LEU A 75 -8.37 6.27 2.78
N ILE A 76 -9.03 6.13 3.94
CA ILE A 76 -8.41 6.29 5.26
C ILE A 76 -7.31 5.25 5.46
N ASN A 77 -7.59 3.97 5.21
CA ASN A 77 -6.62 2.89 5.38
C ASN A 77 -5.39 3.07 4.50
N LYS A 78 -5.57 3.56 3.27
CA LYS A 78 -4.46 3.90 2.37
C LYS A 78 -3.58 5.01 2.96
N GLU A 79 -4.17 6.07 3.50
CA GLU A 79 -3.41 7.17 4.13
C GLU A 79 -2.69 6.71 5.40
N LEU A 80 -3.37 5.93 6.26
CA LEU A 80 -2.76 5.32 7.44
C LEU A 80 -1.56 4.46 7.06
N LEU A 81 -1.71 3.57 6.08
CA LEU A 81 -0.61 2.72 5.61
C LEU A 81 0.53 3.51 4.98
N ASN A 82 0.29 4.67 4.37
CA ASN A 82 1.33 5.54 3.83
C ASN A 82 2.08 6.29 4.94
N GLN A 83 1.40 6.64 6.04
CA GLN A 83 2.01 7.31 7.20
C GLN A 83 2.71 6.33 8.15
N ASN A 84 2.18 5.11 8.27
CA ASN A 84 2.62 4.06 9.19
C ASN A 84 3.37 2.93 8.48
N ILE A 85 3.84 3.09 7.23
CA ILE A 85 4.82 2.13 6.69
C ILE A 85 5.89 2.03 7.78
N PRO A 86 6.26 0.84 8.27
CA PRO A 86 7.32 0.65 9.24
C PRO A 86 8.68 0.93 8.57
N TYR A 87 8.87 2.17 8.10
CA TYR A 87 10.13 2.84 7.91
C TYR A 87 10.69 3.18 9.30
N ASN A 88 10.83 2.16 10.13
CA ASN A 88 11.93 2.15 11.06
C ASN A 88 13.17 2.00 10.19
N LYS A 89 13.71 3.15 9.77
CA LYS A 89 15.06 3.33 9.27
C LYS A 89 16.00 2.98 10.41
N ILE A 90 16.03 1.70 10.80
CA ILE A 90 17.08 1.17 11.64
C ILE A 90 18.27 1.15 10.70
N ASN A 91 19.08 2.20 10.80
CA ASN A 91 20.50 2.05 10.56
C ASN A 91 20.95 0.92 11.50
N MET A 92 20.82 -0.33 11.06
CA MET A 92 21.68 -1.36 11.58
C MET A 92 23.01 -1.00 10.98
N GLU A 93 23.79 -0.24 11.74
CA GLU A 93 25.24 -0.22 11.57
C GLU A 93 25.63 -1.68 11.38
N SER A 94 26.08 -2.00 10.17
CA SER A 94 26.84 -3.22 9.96
C SER A 94 27.93 -3.18 11.01
N ASN A 95 27.83 -4.03 12.01
CA ASN A 95 28.90 -4.19 12.97
C ASN A 95 30.04 -4.85 12.17
N GLU A 96 30.86 -4.04 11.51
CA GLU A 96 32.03 -4.44 10.72
C GLU A 96 33.09 -5.16 11.59
N ASN A 97 32.85 -5.32 12.88
CA ASN A 97 33.82 -5.82 13.85
C ASN A 97 33.70 -7.31 14.19
N ASP A 98 32.89 -8.10 13.47
CA ASP A 98 32.83 -9.57 13.65
C ASP A 98 33.18 -10.33 12.35
N ILE A 99 33.97 -9.73 11.46
CA ILE A 99 34.60 -10.47 10.36
C ILE A 99 35.89 -11.10 10.88
N GLY A 100 35.76 -12.24 11.55
CA GLY A 100 36.86 -13.18 11.67
C GLY A 100 37.39 -13.55 10.28
N PRO A 101 38.68 -13.92 10.15
CA PRO A 101 39.25 -14.26 8.85
C PRO A 101 38.40 -15.36 8.19
N LEU A 102 37.87 -15.07 7.00
CA LEU A 102 37.15 -16.01 6.14
C LEU A 102 38.12 -17.09 5.68
N ASP A 103 38.33 -18.07 6.55
CA ASP A 103 39.04 -19.29 6.21
C ASP A 103 38.01 -20.27 5.62
N GLY A 104 38.05 -20.42 4.29
CA GLY A 104 37.26 -21.40 3.57
C GLY A 104 36.29 -20.80 2.55
N SER A 105 36.56 -21.12 1.29
CA SER A 105 35.72 -21.10 0.10
C SER A 105 34.25 -21.56 0.33
N GLY A 106 33.47 -20.78 1.06
CA GLY A 106 32.03 -20.97 1.26
C GLY A 106 31.25 -20.07 0.33
N SER A 107 30.29 -20.64 -0.41
CA SER A 107 29.34 -19.83 -1.20
C SER A 107 28.52 -18.95 -0.26
N ILE A 108 28.39 -17.67 -0.61
CA ILE A 108 27.51 -16.71 0.06
C ILE A 108 26.22 -16.62 -0.76
N THR A 109 25.08 -16.81 -0.12
CA THR A 109 23.76 -16.70 -0.77
C THR A 109 22.86 -15.72 -0.04
N ASN A 110 21.83 -15.24 -0.75
CA ASN A 110 20.77 -14.43 -0.15
C ASN A 110 19.52 -15.30 0.00
N ARG A 111 18.79 -15.14 1.10
CA ARG A 111 17.47 -15.74 1.29
C ARG A 111 16.50 -14.73 1.86
N TYR A 112 15.23 -14.85 1.49
CA TYR A 112 14.15 -14.05 2.06
C TYR A 112 13.51 -14.82 3.21
N VAL A 113 13.31 -14.14 4.34
CA VAL A 113 12.54 -14.63 5.47
C VAL A 113 11.35 -13.68 5.64
N GLU A 114 10.18 -14.17 5.22
CA GLU A 114 8.93 -13.45 5.40
C GLU A 114 8.60 -13.30 6.89
N GLN A 115 8.15 -12.11 7.27
CA GLN A 115 7.68 -11.82 8.63
C GLN A 115 6.16 -11.66 8.66
N VAL A 116 5.59 -11.00 7.65
CA VAL A 116 4.14 -10.78 7.56
C VAL A 116 3.70 -10.58 6.11
N THR A 117 2.51 -11.07 5.82
CA THR A 117 1.76 -10.78 4.59
C THR A 117 0.47 -10.05 4.95
N TYR A 118 0.08 -9.07 4.14
CA TYR A 118 -1.13 -8.29 4.38
C TYR A 118 -1.66 -7.67 3.07
N PRO A 119 -2.98 -7.47 2.94
CA PRO A 119 -3.54 -6.73 1.82
C PRO A 119 -3.19 -5.23 1.94
N ARG A 120 -2.94 -4.59 0.80
CA ARG A 120 -2.63 -3.16 0.71
C ARG A 120 -3.38 -2.52 -0.44
N VAL A 121 -3.91 -1.33 -0.19
CA VAL A 121 -4.42 -0.45 -1.24
C VAL A 121 -3.27 0.40 -1.80
N GLY A 122 -3.09 0.36 -3.11
CA GLY A 122 -2.00 1.07 -3.81
C GLY A 122 -2.30 2.52 -4.12
N ASN A 123 -1.31 3.20 -4.71
CA ASN A 123 -1.48 4.56 -5.19
C ASN A 123 -2.41 4.61 -6.40
N SER A 124 -3.26 5.64 -6.45
CA SER A 124 -4.28 5.71 -7.49
C SER A 124 -3.68 6.23 -8.79
N VAL A 125 -3.85 5.47 -9.87
CA VAL A 125 -3.44 5.85 -11.22
C VAL A 125 -4.59 6.51 -11.96
N ARG A 126 -4.25 7.41 -12.88
CA ARG A 126 -5.25 8.14 -13.67
C ARG A 126 -5.58 7.33 -14.92
N LEU A 127 -6.88 7.08 -15.16
CA LEU A 127 -7.34 6.27 -16.31
C LEU A 127 -7.83 7.10 -17.50
N SER A 128 -8.10 8.39 -17.29
CA SER A 128 -8.72 9.24 -18.32
C SER A 128 -8.20 10.66 -18.27
N ARG A 129 -8.35 11.38 -19.38
CA ARG A 129 -8.18 12.85 -19.45
C ARG A 129 -9.26 13.57 -18.64
N ASN A 130 -9.06 14.86 -18.39
CA ASN A 130 -10.10 15.68 -17.76
C ASN A 130 -11.29 15.78 -18.73
N ILE A 131 -12.49 15.64 -18.18
CA ILE A 131 -13.75 15.89 -18.85
C ILE A 131 -14.43 17.03 -18.12
N SER A 132 -14.65 18.14 -18.83
CA SER A 132 -15.45 19.26 -18.32
C SER A 132 -16.90 19.04 -18.73
N CYS A 133 -17.78 18.85 -17.75
CA CYS A 133 -19.19 18.62 -17.98
C CYS A 133 -19.97 19.93 -17.83
N SER A 134 -20.56 20.41 -18.93
CA SER A 134 -21.30 21.68 -18.89
C SER A 134 -22.51 21.60 -17.95
N GLU A 135 -22.76 22.69 -17.22
CA GLU A 135 -23.98 22.85 -16.41
C GLU A 135 -25.25 22.77 -17.27
N ASP A 136 -25.19 23.14 -18.55
CA ASP A 136 -26.35 23.19 -19.46
C ASP A 136 -26.82 21.81 -19.96
N LEU A 137 -26.04 20.76 -19.73
CA LEU A 137 -26.41 19.40 -20.16
C LEU A 137 -27.60 18.87 -19.37
N VAL A 138 -28.27 17.83 -19.86
CA VAL A 138 -29.40 17.23 -19.12
C VAL A 138 -28.97 16.11 -18.17
N SER A 139 -27.75 15.60 -18.34
CA SER A 139 -27.20 14.47 -17.61
C SER A 139 -25.70 14.65 -17.34
N ASP A 140 -25.17 13.82 -16.46
CA ASP A 140 -23.74 13.70 -16.19
C ASP A 140 -22.98 13.23 -17.45
N CYS A 141 -21.69 13.54 -17.50
CA CYS A 141 -20.84 13.25 -18.64
C CYS A 141 -20.09 11.93 -18.45
N PRO A 142 -20.40 10.88 -19.24
CA PRO A 142 -19.71 9.60 -19.11
C PRO A 142 -18.22 9.74 -19.44
N ILE A 143 -17.38 8.97 -18.75
CA ILE A 143 -15.94 8.93 -18.97
C ILE A 143 -15.58 7.63 -19.68
N SER A 144 -15.08 7.72 -20.92
CA SER A 144 -14.51 6.57 -21.63
C SER A 144 -13.00 6.45 -21.41
N PHE A 145 -12.50 5.21 -21.36
CA PHE A 145 -11.08 4.87 -21.28
C PHE A 145 -10.63 4.32 -22.63
N SER A 146 -9.62 4.93 -23.24
CA SER A 146 -9.09 4.47 -24.53
C SER A 146 -7.82 3.62 -24.41
N GLU A 147 -7.22 3.53 -23.21
CA GLU A 147 -5.89 2.95 -23.01
C GLU A 147 -5.90 1.89 -21.90
N GLU A 148 -5.25 0.76 -22.16
CA GLU A 148 -4.96 -0.23 -21.12
C GLU A 148 -3.89 0.30 -20.17
N THR A 149 -4.17 0.26 -18.87
CA THR A 149 -3.19 0.61 -17.84
C THR A 149 -2.66 -0.66 -17.19
N THR A 150 -1.34 -0.84 -17.18
CA THR A 150 -0.70 -1.96 -16.48
C THR A 150 -0.28 -1.54 -15.07
N ILE A 151 -0.78 -2.24 -14.07
CA ILE A 151 -0.35 -2.14 -12.68
C ILE A 151 0.78 -3.14 -12.48
N SER A 152 1.94 -2.65 -12.06
CA SER A 152 3.14 -3.47 -11.86
C SER A 152 3.38 -3.74 -10.38
N GLN A 153 4.12 -4.81 -10.08
CA GLN A 153 4.70 -5.01 -8.77
C GLN A 153 5.57 -3.81 -8.34
N GLU A 154 5.67 -3.61 -7.03
CA GLU A 154 6.45 -2.55 -6.42
C GLU A 154 7.34 -3.12 -5.30
N PHE A 155 8.46 -2.47 -5.03
CA PHE A 155 9.40 -2.87 -3.97
C PHE A 155 9.87 -1.64 -3.19
N SER A 156 10.22 -1.82 -1.92
CA SER A 156 10.85 -0.76 -1.12
C SER A 156 12.19 -0.32 -1.72
N GLY A 157 12.57 0.94 -1.49
CA GLY A 157 13.79 1.52 -2.08
C GLY A 157 15.11 0.85 -1.66
N SER A 158 15.08 0.03 -0.60
CA SER A 158 16.21 -0.79 -0.13
C SER A 158 16.43 -2.09 -0.91
N VAL A 159 15.56 -2.44 -1.87
CA VAL A 159 15.63 -3.72 -2.58
C VAL A 159 16.60 -3.66 -3.75
N GLU A 160 17.64 -4.48 -3.70
CA GLU A 160 18.56 -4.70 -4.83
C GLU A 160 17.88 -5.49 -5.97
N VAL A 161 18.33 -5.28 -7.22
CA VAL A 161 17.73 -5.91 -8.41
C VAL A 161 17.67 -7.44 -8.30
N GLY A 162 18.73 -8.07 -7.77
CA GLY A 162 18.79 -9.52 -7.59
C GLY A 162 17.93 -10.06 -6.45
N TRP A 163 17.43 -9.21 -5.55
CA TRP A 163 16.61 -9.65 -4.43
C TRP A 163 15.14 -9.79 -4.80
N ARG A 164 14.68 -9.12 -5.86
CA ARG A 164 13.27 -9.16 -6.28
C ARG A 164 12.77 -10.58 -6.47
N SER A 165 13.51 -11.43 -7.18
CA SER A 165 13.13 -12.84 -7.39
C SER A 165 13.13 -13.66 -6.11
N ILE A 166 14.02 -13.36 -5.16
CA ILE A 166 14.12 -14.05 -3.87
C ILE A 166 12.92 -13.67 -2.98
N ILE A 167 12.53 -12.39 -2.99
CA ILE A 167 11.34 -11.90 -2.29
C ILE A 167 10.09 -12.51 -2.92
N SER A 168 9.94 -12.39 -4.25
CA SER A 168 8.78 -12.93 -4.97
C SER A 168 8.63 -14.44 -4.81
N GLY A 169 9.74 -15.20 -4.79
CA GLY A 169 9.71 -16.64 -4.59
C GLY A 169 9.57 -17.10 -3.14
N GLY A 170 9.81 -16.21 -2.17
CA GLY A 170 9.70 -16.50 -0.74
C GLY A 170 8.44 -15.93 -0.07
N ALA A 171 7.62 -15.18 -0.81
CA ALA A 171 6.34 -14.69 -0.32
C ALA A 171 5.32 -15.83 -0.17
N SER A 172 4.43 -15.75 0.82
CA SER A 172 3.40 -16.77 1.08
C SER A 172 2.21 -16.75 0.12
N PHE A 173 2.18 -15.83 -0.84
CA PHE A 173 1.12 -15.69 -1.84
C PHE A 173 1.65 -15.83 -3.27
N ALA A 174 0.74 -16.04 -4.21
CA ALA A 174 1.08 -16.12 -5.63
C ALA A 174 1.53 -14.75 -6.14
N TRP A 175 2.79 -14.64 -6.52
CA TRP A 175 3.36 -13.37 -6.97
C TRP A 175 2.99 -13.02 -8.41
N ASN A 176 2.44 -11.83 -8.62
CA ASN A 176 2.14 -11.26 -9.92
C ASN A 176 3.12 -10.12 -10.22
N THR A 177 3.71 -10.14 -11.41
CA THR A 177 4.64 -9.08 -11.84
C THR A 177 3.92 -7.87 -12.41
N GLY A 178 2.74 -8.08 -12.99
CA GLY A 178 1.84 -7.05 -13.44
C GLY A 178 0.44 -7.58 -13.76
N SER A 179 -0.51 -6.67 -13.89
CA SER A 179 -1.89 -6.96 -14.27
C SER A 179 -2.51 -5.74 -14.94
N VAL A 180 -3.48 -5.96 -15.82
CA VAL A 180 -4.09 -4.91 -16.65
C VAL A 180 -5.41 -4.47 -16.05
N VAL A 181 -5.68 -3.17 -16.07
CA VAL A 181 -7.01 -2.61 -15.77
C VAL A 181 -7.89 -2.80 -17.00
N SER A 182 -9.01 -3.51 -16.86
CA SER A 182 -9.90 -3.83 -17.99
C SER A 182 -10.54 -2.59 -18.61
N GLN A 183 -10.59 -2.53 -19.95
CA GLN A 183 -11.29 -1.48 -20.70
C GLN A 183 -12.82 -1.57 -20.57
N SER A 184 -13.38 -2.73 -20.22
CA SER A 184 -14.82 -2.94 -20.03
C SER A 184 -15.43 -2.10 -18.90
N LEU A 185 -14.58 -1.44 -18.12
CA LEU A 185 -14.96 -0.54 -17.02
C LEU A 185 -15.37 0.86 -17.49
N SER A 186 -15.17 1.18 -18.76
CA SER A 186 -15.40 2.52 -19.34
C SER A 186 -16.85 2.98 -19.44
N GLU A 187 -17.83 2.11 -19.18
CA GLU A 187 -19.25 2.46 -19.37
C GLU A 187 -19.99 2.89 -18.09
N THR A 188 -19.32 2.93 -16.93
CA THR A 188 -20.03 2.98 -15.63
C THR A 188 -19.76 4.20 -14.75
N VAL A 189 -18.85 5.10 -15.14
CA VAL A 189 -18.54 6.30 -14.35
C VAL A 189 -18.71 7.59 -15.15
N ALA A 190 -19.23 8.62 -14.48
CA ALA A 190 -19.55 9.91 -15.08
C ALA A 190 -19.12 11.09 -14.19
N VAL A 191 -18.75 12.21 -14.81
CA VAL A 191 -18.50 13.50 -14.15
C VAL A 191 -19.83 14.23 -13.97
N PRO A 192 -20.15 14.76 -12.78
CA PRO A 192 -21.35 15.54 -12.55
C PRO A 192 -21.41 16.77 -13.44
N ARG A 193 -22.62 17.20 -13.78
CA ARG A 193 -22.83 18.50 -14.45
C ARG A 193 -22.21 19.65 -13.66
N GLY A 194 -21.60 20.58 -14.39
CA GLY A 194 -20.90 21.75 -13.85
C GLY A 194 -19.49 21.50 -13.37
N GLU A 195 -19.06 20.23 -13.32
CA GLU A 195 -17.78 19.86 -12.77
C GLU A 195 -16.77 19.49 -13.86
N THR A 196 -15.48 19.53 -13.51
CA THR A 196 -14.40 19.01 -14.36
C THR A 196 -13.68 17.89 -13.63
N GLY A 197 -13.82 16.66 -14.12
CA GLY A 197 -13.33 15.48 -13.43
C GLY A 197 -12.60 14.50 -14.33
N HIS A 198 -12.12 13.42 -13.73
CA HIS A 198 -11.52 12.30 -14.41
C HIS A 198 -11.63 11.03 -13.57
N ALA A 199 -11.58 9.87 -14.23
CA ALA A 199 -11.55 8.58 -13.56
C ALA A 199 -10.14 8.23 -13.08
N ARG A 200 -10.09 7.64 -11.89
CA ARG A 200 -8.90 7.08 -11.27
C ARG A 200 -9.15 5.62 -10.91
N TYR A 201 -8.07 4.86 -10.87
CA TYR A 201 -8.06 3.47 -10.42
C TYR A 201 -7.16 3.32 -9.22
N MET A 202 -7.65 2.69 -8.18
CA MET A 202 -6.95 2.40 -6.95
C MET A 202 -6.73 0.88 -6.84
N PRO A 203 -5.54 0.38 -7.20
CA PRO A 203 -5.24 -1.05 -7.22
C PRO A 203 -5.21 -1.65 -5.81
N ASN A 204 -5.56 -2.93 -5.71
CA ASN A 204 -5.25 -3.76 -4.56
C ASN A 204 -3.95 -4.56 -4.79
N PHE A 205 -3.21 -4.75 -3.71
CA PHE A 205 -1.95 -5.46 -3.69
C PHE A 205 -1.94 -6.47 -2.53
N ASP A 206 -1.28 -7.59 -2.77
CA ASP A 206 -0.73 -8.41 -1.69
C ASP A 206 0.65 -7.86 -1.34
N ALA A 207 0.86 -7.54 -0.06
CA ALA A 207 2.12 -7.05 0.46
C ALA A 207 2.82 -8.14 1.28
N THR A 208 4.13 -8.24 1.14
CA THR A 208 4.99 -9.03 2.03
C THR A 208 6.03 -8.12 2.67
N SER A 209 6.25 -8.26 3.98
CA SER A 209 7.34 -7.61 4.70
C SER A 209 8.19 -8.68 5.38
N GLY A 210 9.50 -8.50 5.29
CA GLY A 210 10.45 -9.45 5.84
C GLY A 210 11.88 -8.94 5.76
N VAL A 211 12.82 -9.88 5.84
CA VAL A 211 14.25 -9.59 5.75
C VAL A 211 14.91 -10.42 4.66
N VAL A 212 15.76 -9.78 3.86
CA VAL A 212 16.75 -10.48 3.04
C VAL A 212 17.99 -10.68 3.89
N GLN A 213 18.33 -11.94 4.14
CA GLN A 213 19.51 -12.34 4.88
C GLN A 213 20.62 -12.74 3.91
N ARG A 214 21.80 -12.18 4.09
CA ARG A 214 23.04 -12.67 3.46
C ARG A 214 23.61 -13.75 4.36
N VAL A 215 23.74 -14.97 3.87
CA VAL A 215 24.12 -16.14 4.67
C VAL A 215 25.34 -16.87 4.09
N THR A 216 26.16 -17.43 4.96
CA THR A 216 27.22 -18.38 4.58
C THR A 216 26.63 -19.75 4.23
N ALA A 217 27.41 -20.60 3.57
CA ALA A 217 27.02 -21.98 3.29
C ALA A 217 26.67 -22.80 4.56
N GLN A 218 27.24 -22.42 5.72
CA GLN A 218 26.98 -23.02 7.03
C GLN A 218 25.74 -22.43 7.72
N GLY A 219 25.06 -21.45 7.10
CA GLY A 219 23.84 -20.83 7.62
C GLY A 219 24.07 -19.65 8.56
N THR A 220 25.31 -19.16 8.71
CA THR A 220 25.61 -17.96 9.50
C THR A 220 25.06 -16.73 8.79
N VAL A 221 24.25 -15.93 9.49
CA VAL A 221 23.73 -14.66 8.98
C VAL A 221 24.82 -13.59 9.08
N LEU A 222 25.21 -13.03 7.94
CA LEU A 222 26.21 -11.97 7.82
C LEU A 222 25.59 -10.58 7.88
N SER A 223 24.41 -10.42 7.30
CA SER A 223 23.66 -9.16 7.31
C SER A 223 22.18 -9.42 7.06
N GLU A 224 21.33 -8.50 7.52
CA GLU A 224 19.90 -8.50 7.26
C GLU A 224 19.47 -7.15 6.70
N THR A 225 18.59 -7.15 5.71
CA THR A 225 17.99 -5.92 5.20
C THR A 225 16.49 -6.08 5.16
N ARG A 226 15.78 -5.17 5.84
CA ARG A 226 14.32 -5.12 5.79
C ARG A 226 13.87 -4.67 4.42
N VAL A 227 12.92 -5.41 3.87
CA VAL A 227 12.34 -5.17 2.56
C VAL A 227 10.83 -5.30 2.64
N VAL A 228 10.17 -4.59 1.74
CA VAL A 228 8.75 -4.76 1.48
C VAL A 228 8.58 -4.95 -0.02
N GLY A 229 7.71 -5.87 -0.40
CA GLY A 229 7.32 -6.10 -1.78
C GLY A 229 5.81 -6.10 -1.91
N TYR A 230 5.32 -5.60 -3.04
CA TYR A 230 3.90 -5.49 -3.36
C TYR A 230 3.64 -6.15 -4.70
N SER A 231 2.71 -7.10 -4.72
CA SER A 231 2.26 -7.82 -5.90
C SER A 231 0.82 -7.42 -6.22
N PRO A 232 0.48 -6.99 -7.44
CA PRO A 232 -0.89 -6.67 -7.79
C PRO A 232 -1.79 -7.89 -7.57
N GLN A 233 -2.94 -7.68 -6.95
CA GLN A 233 -3.98 -8.70 -6.91
C GLN A 233 -4.65 -8.79 -8.28
N LYS A 234 -5.00 -10.01 -8.70
CA LYS A 234 -5.66 -10.25 -9.98
C LYS A 234 -6.80 -11.24 -9.85
N GLU A 235 -7.81 -11.04 -10.68
CA GLU A 235 -8.95 -11.92 -10.87
C GLU A 235 -9.19 -12.05 -12.38
N ASP A 236 -9.21 -13.28 -12.89
CA ASP A 236 -9.30 -13.56 -14.34
C ASP A 236 -8.31 -12.78 -15.23
N GLY A 237 -7.12 -12.50 -14.68
CA GLY A 237 -6.05 -11.75 -15.37
C GLY A 237 -6.16 -10.23 -15.29
N VAL A 238 -7.26 -9.71 -14.74
CA VAL A 238 -7.52 -8.28 -14.55
C VAL A 238 -7.11 -7.86 -13.14
N ALA A 239 -6.56 -6.66 -13.01
CA ALA A 239 -6.14 -6.13 -11.71
C ALA A 239 -7.38 -5.85 -10.86
N THR A 240 -7.37 -6.27 -9.59
CA THR A 240 -8.46 -5.93 -8.66
C THR A 240 -8.21 -4.56 -8.01
N GLY A 241 -9.27 -3.80 -7.75
CA GLY A 241 -9.17 -2.44 -7.23
C GLY A 241 -10.49 -1.70 -7.31
N THR A 242 -10.45 -0.41 -7.01
CA THR A 242 -11.61 0.49 -7.10
C THR A 242 -11.39 1.54 -8.19
N ILE A 243 -12.32 1.68 -9.13
CA ILE A 243 -12.42 2.86 -9.99
C ILE A 243 -13.33 3.88 -9.33
N TYR A 244 -12.99 5.16 -9.44
CA TYR A 244 -13.82 6.26 -8.96
C TYR A 244 -13.58 7.51 -9.80
N VAL A 245 -14.47 8.48 -9.72
CA VAL A 245 -14.31 9.80 -10.34
C VAL A 245 -13.74 10.78 -9.32
N GLU A 246 -12.69 11.50 -9.69
CA GLU A 246 -12.12 12.63 -8.97
C GLU A 246 -12.46 13.93 -9.71
N TYR A 247 -13.05 14.91 -9.02
CA TYR A 247 -13.42 16.23 -9.54
C TYR A 247 -13.33 17.31 -8.47
#